data_AF-C6L1L9-F1
#
_entry.id   AF-C6L1L9-F1
#
_cell.length_a   1.000
_cell.length_b   1.000
_cell.length_c   1.000
_cell.angle_alpha   90.00
_cell.angle_beta   90.00
_cell.angle_gamma   90.00
#
_symmetry.space_group_name_H-M   'P 1'
#
loop_
_entity.id
_entity.type
_entity.pdbx_description
1 polymer ?
#
loop_
_entity_poly.entity_id
_entity_poly.type
_entity_poly.pdbx_seq_one_letter_code
_entity_poly.pdbx_strand_id
1 'polypeptide(L)'
;DPGNSKKVKHLLDLPKADTNLTLWKADLNEEGSFDEAIAGCAGVFHVATPMDFESKDPENEVIKPTINGVLGIIRSCTKAKTVKGLVFTSSAGTVNVHGNQQLSVYDETTWSDLDFIYSKKMTGWMYL
;
A
#
# COMPACT_ATOMS: atom_id res chain seq x y z
N ASP A 1 -4.82 -14.36 -5.23
CA ASP A 1 -5.88 -15.31 -5.60
C ASP A 1 -6.24 -16.17 -4.39
N PRO A 2 -7.42 -15.94 -3.77
CA PRO A 2 -7.94 -16.76 -2.68
C PRO A 2 -8.08 -18.25 -3.01
N GLY A 3 -8.28 -18.61 -4.29
CA GLY A 3 -8.38 -20.00 -4.74
C GLY A 3 -7.04 -20.75 -4.78
N ASN A 4 -5.92 -20.05 -4.63
CA ASN A 4 -4.60 -20.67 -4.69
C ASN A 4 -4.18 -21.20 -3.31
N SER A 5 -4.55 -22.45 -3.02
CA SER A 5 -4.26 -23.11 -1.73
C SER A 5 -2.77 -23.11 -1.37
N LYS A 6 -1.85 -23.18 -2.34
CA LYS A 6 -0.41 -23.12 -2.05
C LYS A 6 0.00 -21.78 -1.44
N LYS A 7 -0.65 -20.69 -1.85
CA LYS A 7 -0.37 -19.33 -1.34
C LYS A 7 -1.10 -19.04 -0.04
N VAL A 8 -2.34 -19.50 0.13
CA VAL A 8 -3.19 -19.07 1.25
C VAL A 8 -3.28 -20.05 2.42
N LYS A 9 -2.79 -21.29 2.25
CA LYS A 9 -2.92 -22.34 3.28
C LYS A 9 -2.40 -21.90 4.65
N HIS A 10 -1.27 -21.21 4.71
CA HIS A 10 -0.70 -20.74 5.98
C HIS A 10 -1.62 -19.74 6.72
N LEU A 11 -2.48 -19.00 6.02
CA LEU A 11 -3.47 -18.11 6.63
C LEU A 11 -4.68 -18.89 7.13
N LEU A 12 -5.13 -19.89 6.35
CA LEU A 12 -6.27 -20.74 6.70
C LEU A 12 -5.95 -21.72 7.84
N ASP A 13 -4.68 -22.05 8.04
CA ASP A 13 -4.22 -22.91 9.14
C ASP A 13 -4.05 -22.12 10.47
N LEU A 14 -4.25 -20.80 10.49
CA LEU A 14 -4.18 -20.00 11.72
C LEU A 14 -5.29 -20.37 12.71
N PRO A 15 -5.06 -20.29 14.03
CA PRO A 15 -6.10 -20.54 15.02
C PRO A 15 -7.34 -19.66 14.78
N LYS A 16 -8.51 -20.31 14.69
CA LYS A 16 -9.82 -19.68 14.45
C LYS A 16 -9.99 -18.98 13.09
N ALA A 17 -9.18 -19.31 12.09
CA ALA A 17 -9.33 -18.75 10.74
C ALA A 17 -10.69 -19.10 10.12
N ASP A 18 -11.19 -20.31 10.37
CA ASP A 18 -12.50 -20.80 9.91
C ASP A 18 -13.70 -19.95 10.38
N THR A 19 -13.55 -19.19 11.46
CA THR A 19 -14.60 -18.34 12.04
C THR A 19 -14.33 -16.85 11.95
N ASN A 20 -13.05 -16.43 11.87
CA ASN A 20 -12.67 -15.01 11.94
C ASN A 20 -11.89 -14.50 10.72
N LEU A 21 -11.60 -15.34 9.73
CA LEU A 21 -10.88 -14.93 8.51
C LEU A 21 -11.71 -15.21 7.27
N THR A 22 -11.86 -14.18 6.44
CA THR A 22 -12.38 -14.31 5.07
C THR A 22 -11.32 -13.80 4.10
N LEU A 23 -11.20 -14.47 2.96
CA LEU A 23 -10.23 -14.10 1.92
C LEU A 23 -10.97 -13.46 0.74
N TRP A 24 -10.50 -12.30 0.33
CA TRP A 24 -11.07 -11.53 -0.77
C TRP A 24 -10.01 -11.35 -1.86
N LYS A 25 -10.44 -11.43 -3.13
CA LYS A 25 -9.57 -11.11 -4.26
C LYS A 25 -9.70 -9.60 -4.52
N ALA A 26 -8.57 -8.91 -4.56
CA ALA A 26 -8.49 -7.49 -4.92
C ALA A 26 -7.13 -7.19 -5.56
N ASP A 27 -7.06 -6.12 -6.36
CA ASP A 27 -5.84 -5.65 -7.03
C ASP A 27 -5.82 -4.11 -7.01
N LEU A 28 -4.66 -3.50 -6.71
CA LEU A 28 -4.53 -2.03 -6.68
C LEU A 28 -4.77 -1.37 -8.06
N ASN A 29 -4.65 -2.15 -9.13
CA ASN A 29 -4.90 -1.69 -10.51
C ASN A 29 -6.37 -1.81 -10.94
N GLU A 30 -7.20 -2.51 -10.17
CA GLU A 30 -8.60 -2.76 -10.50
C GLU A 30 -9.50 -1.82 -9.68
N GLU A 31 -10.07 -0.81 -10.33
CA GLU A 31 -10.96 0.13 -9.65
C GLU A 31 -12.16 -0.59 -9.02
N GLY A 32 -12.42 -0.32 -7.75
CA GLY A 32 -13.54 -0.92 -6.99
C GLY A 32 -13.30 -2.36 -6.53
N SER A 33 -12.15 -2.98 -6.82
CA SER A 33 -11.90 -4.37 -6.40
C SER A 33 -11.90 -4.58 -4.87
N PHE A 34 -11.75 -3.50 -4.10
CA PHE A 34 -11.78 -3.51 -2.64
C PHE A 34 -13.17 -3.21 -2.05
N ASP A 35 -14.15 -2.82 -2.87
CA ASP A 35 -15.46 -2.37 -2.38
C ASP A 35 -16.18 -3.44 -1.56
N GLU A 36 -16.21 -4.67 -2.05
CA GLU A 36 -16.88 -5.79 -1.36
C GLU A 36 -16.16 -6.16 -0.06
N ALA A 37 -14.83 -6.20 -0.08
CA ALA A 37 -14.03 -6.55 1.08
C ALA A 37 -14.11 -5.50 2.20
N ILE A 38 -14.30 -4.22 1.85
CA ILE A 38 -14.38 -3.09 2.79
C ILE A 38 -15.81 -2.85 3.29
N ALA A 39 -16.83 -3.31 2.55
CA ALA A 39 -18.23 -3.13 2.93
C ALA A 39 -18.51 -3.75 4.32
N GLY A 40 -19.02 -2.92 5.24
CA GLY A 40 -19.31 -3.35 6.61
C GLY A 40 -18.11 -3.34 7.58
N CYS A 41 -16.89 -3.07 7.10
CA CYS A 41 -15.74 -2.93 7.98
C CYS A 41 -15.85 -1.69 8.87
N ALA A 42 -15.39 -1.81 10.12
CA ALA A 42 -15.26 -0.68 11.05
C ALA A 42 -13.92 0.07 10.89
N GLY A 43 -12.90 -0.58 10.34
CA GLY A 43 -11.58 0.00 10.11
C GLY A 43 -10.85 -0.76 9.00
N VAL A 44 -9.91 -0.11 8.33
CA VAL A 44 -9.14 -0.68 7.23
C VAL A 44 -7.64 -0.42 7.46
N PHE A 45 -6.83 -1.45 7.23
CA PHE A 45 -5.36 -1.34 7.23
C PHE A 45 -4.87 -1.54 5.80
N HIS A 46 -4.39 -0.47 5.17
CA HIS A 46 -3.79 -0.52 3.85
C HIS A 46 -2.28 -0.79 3.97
N VAL A 47 -1.90 -2.04 3.73
CA VAL A 47 -0.52 -2.54 3.82
C VAL A 47 0.03 -2.99 2.46
N ALA A 48 -0.85 -3.30 1.50
CA ALA A 48 -0.45 -3.77 0.18
C ALA A 48 0.18 -2.63 -0.64
N THR A 49 1.27 -2.94 -1.34
CA THR A 49 1.94 -2.01 -2.26
C THR A 49 2.67 -2.81 -3.36
N PRO A 50 2.78 -2.31 -4.60
CA PRO A 50 3.65 -2.90 -5.60
C PRO A 50 5.10 -2.87 -5.10
N MET A 51 5.81 -4.00 -5.23
CA MET A 51 7.20 -4.16 -4.79
C MET A 51 8.03 -4.78 -5.92
N ASP A 52 8.36 -3.96 -6.92
CA ASP A 52 9.32 -4.31 -7.96
C ASP A 52 10.36 -3.19 -8.11
N PHE A 53 11.54 -3.41 -7.54
CA PHE A 53 12.64 -2.45 -7.56
C PHE A 53 13.42 -2.43 -8.88
N GLU A 54 13.17 -3.40 -9.76
CA GLU A 54 13.84 -3.56 -11.06
C GLU A 54 12.89 -3.27 -12.23
N SER A 55 11.72 -2.71 -11.95
CA SER A 55 10.72 -2.32 -12.95
C SER A 55 11.34 -1.49 -14.06
N LYS A 56 11.03 -1.86 -15.31
CA LYS A 56 11.47 -1.15 -16.52
C LYS A 56 10.54 0.00 -16.89
N ASP A 57 9.33 0.01 -16.32
CA ASP A 57 8.36 1.09 -16.45
C ASP A 57 7.80 1.48 -15.07
N PRO A 58 8.63 2.07 -14.19
CA PRO A 58 8.24 2.31 -12.80
C PRO A 58 7.04 3.23 -12.65
N GLU A 59 6.84 4.13 -13.62
CA GLU A 59 5.71 5.06 -13.64
C GLU A 59 4.37 4.30 -13.72
N ASN A 60 4.26 3.32 -14.61
CA ASN A 60 3.02 2.58 -14.84
C ASN A 60 2.91 1.30 -14.01
N GLU A 61 4.03 0.70 -13.60
CA GLU A 61 4.05 -0.57 -12.86
C GLU A 61 4.09 -0.38 -11.33
N VAL A 62 4.58 0.77 -10.84
CA VAL A 62 4.77 1.02 -9.40
C VAL A 62 4.09 2.31 -8.95
N ILE A 63 4.49 3.46 -9.49
CA ILE A 63 4.08 4.79 -8.98
C ILE A 63 2.57 5.01 -9.15
N LYS A 64 2.05 4.94 -10.38
CA LYS A 64 0.61 5.15 -10.64
C LYS A 64 -0.27 4.11 -9.92
N PRO A 65 0.03 2.80 -9.94
CA PRO A 65 -0.75 1.81 -9.19
C PRO A 65 -0.78 2.09 -7.69
N THR A 66 0.34 2.53 -7.10
CA THR A 66 0.39 2.87 -5.67
C THR A 66 -0.54 4.06 -5.37
N ILE A 67 -0.43 5.15 -6.13
CA ILE A 67 -1.26 6.34 -5.94
C ILE A 67 -2.74 6.01 -6.17
N ASN A 68 -3.06 5.39 -7.30
CA ASN A 68 -4.43 5.06 -7.67
C ASN A 68 -5.06 4.04 -6.71
N GLY A 69 -4.28 3.07 -6.25
CA GLY A 69 -4.69 2.06 -5.28
C GLY A 69 -5.05 2.67 -3.92
N VAL A 70 -4.19 3.54 -3.37
CA VAL A 70 -4.48 4.29 -2.13
C VAL A 70 -5.76 5.10 -2.27
N LEU A 71 -5.89 5.88 -3.36
CA LEU A 71 -7.08 6.69 -3.61
C LEU A 71 -8.34 5.82 -3.80
N GLY A 72 -8.21 4.67 -4.46
CA GLY A 72 -9.28 3.69 -4.64
C GLY A 72 -9.78 3.14 -3.31
N ILE A 73 -8.87 2.74 -2.42
CA ILE A 73 -9.22 2.24 -1.08
C ILE A 73 -9.89 3.34 -0.24
N ILE A 74 -9.41 4.59 -0.30
CA ILE A 74 -10.07 5.73 0.36
C ILE A 74 -11.50 5.91 -0.16
N ARG A 75 -11.72 5.78 -1.48
CA ARG A 75 -13.06 5.84 -2.09
C ARG A 75 -13.94 4.69 -1.60
N SER A 76 -13.43 3.46 -1.55
CA SER A 76 -14.15 2.28 -1.03
C SER A 76 -14.53 2.45 0.44
N CYS A 77 -13.62 2.95 1.29
CA CYS A 77 -13.90 3.29 2.69
C CYS A 77 -15.03 4.32 2.81
N THR A 78 -14.98 5.37 1.97
CA THR A 78 -16.00 6.43 1.94
C THR A 78 -17.36 5.92 1.46
N LYS A 79 -17.36 4.96 0.52
CA LYS A 79 -18.57 4.30 -0.01
C LYS A 79 -19.21 3.38 1.03
N ALA A 80 -18.41 2.66 1.82
CA ALA A 80 -18.90 1.70 2.82
C ALA A 80 -19.69 2.35 3.97
N LYS A 81 -19.44 3.63 4.29
CA LYS A 81 -20.07 4.41 5.40
C LYS A 81 -19.89 3.84 6.82
N THR A 82 -19.36 2.62 6.97
CA THR A 82 -19.12 1.96 8.26
C THR A 82 -17.70 2.16 8.80
N VAL A 83 -16.76 2.52 7.91
CA VAL A 83 -15.34 2.66 8.25
C VAL A 83 -15.12 3.93 9.09
N LYS A 84 -14.57 3.75 10.29
CA LYS A 84 -14.26 4.82 11.25
C LYS A 84 -12.84 5.35 11.13
N GLY A 85 -11.94 4.55 10.56
CA GLY A 85 -10.53 4.91 10.39
C GLY A 85 -9.84 4.04 9.36
N LEU A 86 -8.94 4.66 8.59
CA LEU A 86 -8.02 4.02 7.67
C LEU A 86 -6.60 4.23 8.21
N VAL A 87 -5.85 3.14 8.35
CA VAL A 87 -4.42 3.17 8.67
C VAL A 87 -3.66 2.83 7.40
N PHE A 88 -2.79 3.73 6.96
CA PHE A 88 -1.93 3.54 5.79
C PHE A 88 -0.49 3.29 6.23
N THR A 89 0.09 2.19 5.75
CA THR A 89 1.50 1.90 5.98
C THR A 89 2.36 2.66 4.97
N SER A 90 2.83 3.85 5.36
CA SER A 90 3.86 4.59 4.61
C SER A 90 5.25 3.95 4.82
N SER A 91 6.30 4.63 4.36
CA SER A 91 7.71 4.21 4.47
C SER A 91 8.58 5.33 5.04
N ALA A 92 9.65 4.96 5.74
CA ALA A 92 10.70 5.92 6.14
C ALA A 92 11.31 6.65 4.91
N GLY A 93 11.26 6.00 3.74
CA GLY A 93 11.67 6.59 2.46
C GLY A 93 10.92 7.86 2.06
N THR A 94 9.74 8.11 2.64
CA THR A 94 8.98 9.36 2.43
C THR A 94 9.48 10.52 3.29
N VAL A 95 10.41 10.26 4.22
CA VAL A 95 10.87 11.22 5.23
C VAL A 95 12.36 11.55 5.08
N ASN A 96 13.22 10.55 4.86
CA ASN A 96 14.67 10.67 5.06
C ASN A 96 15.54 10.58 3.79
N VAL A 97 14.97 10.75 2.61
CA VAL A 97 15.71 10.70 1.34
C VAL A 97 16.00 12.11 0.87
N HIS A 98 17.21 12.56 1.17
CA HIS A 98 17.71 13.91 0.87
C HIS A 98 19.06 13.81 0.19
N GLY A 99 19.44 14.87 -0.54
CA GLY A 99 20.79 15.02 -1.06
C GLY A 99 21.81 15.33 0.04
N ASN A 100 22.37 16.54 0.01
CA ASN A 100 23.50 16.89 0.88
C ASN A 100 23.09 17.38 2.29
N GLN A 101 21.80 17.38 2.63
CA GLN A 101 21.29 17.90 3.90
C GLN A 101 20.58 16.80 4.71
N GLN A 102 21.35 15.84 5.20
CA GLN A 102 20.80 14.89 6.17
C GLN A 102 20.64 15.56 7.54
N LEU A 103 19.45 15.43 8.11
CA LEU A 103 19.17 15.87 9.47
C LEU A 103 19.72 14.85 10.48
N SER A 104 20.09 15.32 11.66
CA SER A 104 20.51 14.45 12.78
C SER A 104 19.33 13.73 13.42
N VAL A 105 18.12 14.29 13.29
CA VAL A 105 16.85 13.73 13.78
C VAL A 105 15.78 14.01 12.74
N TYR A 106 14.92 13.02 12.48
CA TYR A 106 13.75 13.13 11.61
C TYR A 106 12.49 12.97 12.46
N ASP A 107 11.44 13.69 12.10
CA ASP A 107 10.12 13.60 12.72
C ASP A 107 9.01 13.63 11.64
N GLU A 108 7.75 13.60 12.07
CA GLU A 108 6.58 13.56 11.18
C GLU A 108 6.35 14.85 10.38
N THR A 109 7.16 15.89 10.60
CA THR A 109 7.11 17.14 9.82
C THR A 109 8.07 17.15 8.63
N THR A 110 8.95 16.15 8.55
CA THR A 110 9.97 16.06 7.50
C THR A 110 9.48 15.22 6.31
N TRP A 111 9.84 15.63 5.10
CA TRP A 111 9.54 14.93 3.85
C TRP A 111 10.80 14.76 3.00
N SER A 112 10.89 13.67 2.26
CA SER A 112 11.95 13.43 1.29
C SER A 112 11.94 14.41 0.12
N ASP A 113 13.12 14.66 -0.44
CA ASP A 113 13.33 15.57 -1.58
C ASP A 113 13.05 14.84 -2.90
N LEU A 114 11.89 15.13 -3.48
CA LEU A 114 11.48 14.55 -4.76
C LEU A 114 12.42 14.93 -5.91
N ASP A 115 12.89 16.18 -5.97
CA ASP A 115 13.80 16.61 -7.06
C ASP A 115 15.11 15.81 -7.00
N PHE A 116 15.63 15.58 -5.79
CA PHE A 116 16.77 14.70 -5.60
C PHE A 116 16.47 13.26 -6.04
N ILE A 117 15.36 12.67 -5.59
CA ILE A 117 14.94 11.31 -5.93
C ILE A 117 14.84 11.13 -7.45
N TYR A 118 14.11 12.01 -8.15
CA TYR A 118 13.92 11.94 -9.60
C TYR A 118 15.21 12.20 -10.38
N SER A 119 16.14 13.00 -9.83
CA SER A 119 17.43 13.25 -10.47
C SER A 119 18.41 12.08 -10.35
N LYS A 120 18.41 11.37 -9.22
CA LYS A 120 19.37 10.29 -8.94
C LYS A 120 18.86 8.92 -9.35
N LYS A 121 17.56 8.67 -9.25
CA LYS A 121 16.93 7.37 -9.54
C LYS A 121 17.70 6.19 -8.93
N MET A 122 18.07 6.33 -7.65
CA MET A 122 18.72 5.28 -6.89
C MET A 122 17.86 4.01 -6.82
N THR A 123 18.45 2.85 -6.51
CA THR A 123 17.69 1.59 -6.43
C THR A 123 16.46 1.73 -5.52
N GLY A 124 15.29 1.35 -6.02
CA GLY A 124 14.02 1.45 -5.29
C GLY A 124 13.40 2.86 -5.26
N TRP A 125 13.92 3.83 -6.01
CA TRP A 125 13.43 5.23 -6.00
C TRP A 125 11.94 5.39 -6.30
N MET A 126 11.34 4.46 -7.06
CA MET A 126 9.92 4.45 -7.39
C MET A 126 9.00 4.15 -6.19
N TYR A 127 9.58 3.75 -5.05
CA TYR A 127 8.90 3.51 -3.78
C TYR A 127 9.07 4.68 -2.78
N LEU A 128 9.78 5.75 -3.18
CA LEU A 128 10.16 6.87 -2.33
C LEU A 128 9.31 8.13 -2.61
#